data_AF-B2B3M9-F1
#
_entry.id   AF-B2B3M9-F1
#
_cell.length_a   1.000
_cell.length_b   1.000
_cell.length_c   1.000
_cell.angle_alpha   90.00
_cell.angle_beta   90.00
_cell.angle_gamma   90.00
#
_symmetry.space_group_name_H-M   'P 1'
#
loop_
_entity.id
_entity.type
_entity.pdbx_description
1 polymer ?
#
loop_
_entity_poly.entity_id
_entity_poly.type
_entity_poly.pdbx_seq_one_letter_code
_entity_poly.pdbx_strand_id
1 'polypeptide(L)'
;MQATLDAWTLPRGYSMRIAGAKVTGKRKVRWVCFRGGEARHHRPPVDPSVFVKAKEEGRRKPTTDRTSKKCGCLFKFEVIETAKDSDVWVLHYPNEEHKVHNHGPSTDTSDPRARKLPDFVSAEVDGWLREGRLVSQIQEELRRRGYVNVLNTDLYNRKRLLKKEENQQQQQGINAQGGGQTGQQVVG
;
A
#
# COMPACT_ATOMS: atom_id res chain seq x y z
N MET A 1 -3.54 -2.80 -15.84
CA MET A 1 -4.91 -3.19 -15.44
C MET A 1 -5.39 -2.45 -14.18
N GLN A 2 -4.73 -2.57 -13.01
CA GLN A 2 -5.20 -1.89 -11.78
C GLN A 2 -5.23 -0.35 -11.90
N ALA A 3 -4.24 0.28 -12.54
CA ALA A 3 -4.23 1.73 -12.76
C ALA A 3 -5.42 2.21 -13.63
N THR A 4 -5.72 1.48 -14.69
CA THR A 4 -6.89 1.73 -15.57
C THR A 4 -8.20 1.61 -14.79
N LEU A 5 -8.31 0.59 -13.92
CA LEU A 5 -9.46 0.47 -13.04
C LEU A 5 -9.53 1.66 -12.07
N ASP A 6 -8.44 1.97 -11.38
CA ASP A 6 -8.38 3.04 -10.38
C ASP A 6 -8.84 4.37 -11.00
N ALA A 7 -8.41 4.66 -12.24
CA ALA A 7 -8.83 5.85 -12.99
C ALA A 7 -10.36 5.91 -13.25
N TRP A 8 -11.02 4.76 -13.39
CA TRP A 8 -12.46 4.70 -13.59
C TRP A 8 -13.23 4.66 -12.26
N THR A 9 -12.74 3.90 -11.27
CA THR A 9 -13.46 3.62 -10.02
C THR A 9 -13.30 4.71 -8.96
N LEU A 10 -12.10 5.28 -8.81
CA LEU A 10 -11.82 6.23 -7.73
C LEU A 10 -12.64 7.53 -7.87
N PRO A 11 -12.78 8.15 -9.06
CA PRO A 11 -13.63 9.34 -9.21
C PRO A 11 -15.12 9.11 -8.92
N ARG A 12 -15.55 7.84 -8.91
CA ARG A 12 -16.93 7.42 -8.60
C ARG A 12 -17.07 6.95 -7.15
N GLY A 13 -16.02 7.09 -6.34
CA GLY A 13 -15.97 6.65 -4.95
C GLY A 13 -15.92 5.12 -4.77
N TYR A 14 -15.67 4.37 -5.85
CA TYR A 14 -15.50 2.91 -5.78
C TYR A 14 -14.05 2.57 -5.46
N SER A 15 -13.86 1.96 -4.30
CA SER A 15 -12.55 1.51 -3.84
C SER A 15 -12.41 0.00 -4.07
N MET A 16 -11.93 -0.38 -5.26
CA MET A 16 -11.87 -1.79 -5.71
C MET A 16 -10.48 -2.29 -6.08
N ARG A 17 -10.11 -3.51 -5.70
CA ARG A 17 -8.82 -4.13 -6.05
C ARG A 17 -8.99 -5.49 -6.73
N ILE A 18 -8.02 -5.88 -7.55
CA ILE A 18 -7.89 -7.26 -8.02
C ILE A 18 -7.48 -8.14 -6.82
N ALA A 19 -8.28 -9.17 -6.53
CA ALA A 19 -7.99 -10.15 -5.48
C ALA A 19 -7.30 -11.41 -6.00
N GLY A 20 -7.46 -11.70 -7.29
CA GLY A 20 -6.80 -12.81 -7.94
C GLY A 20 -7.19 -12.89 -9.42
N ALA A 21 -6.29 -13.46 -10.21
CA ALA A 21 -6.56 -13.85 -11.59
C ALA A 21 -6.25 -15.35 -11.70
N LYS A 22 -7.16 -16.12 -12.31
CA LYS A 22 -6.98 -17.55 -12.54
C LYS A 22 -7.14 -17.85 -14.03
N VAL A 23 -6.27 -18.70 -14.55
CA VAL A 23 -6.28 -19.17 -15.93
C VAL A 23 -6.28 -20.70 -15.91
N THR A 24 -7.38 -21.29 -15.47
CA THR A 24 -7.62 -22.75 -15.62
C THR A 24 -8.87 -22.91 -16.45
N GLY A 25 -8.70 -23.06 -17.77
CA GLY A 25 -9.77 -22.94 -18.74
C GLY A 25 -10.01 -21.48 -19.13
N LYS A 26 -11.23 -20.98 -18.92
CA LYS A 26 -11.59 -19.58 -19.19
C LYS A 26 -10.85 -18.64 -18.23
N ARG A 27 -10.36 -17.49 -18.72
CA ARG A 27 -9.73 -16.48 -17.85
C ARG A 27 -10.78 -15.91 -16.91
N LYS A 28 -10.37 -15.71 -15.66
CA LYS A 28 -11.21 -15.18 -14.59
C LYS A 28 -10.45 -14.18 -13.74
N VAL A 29 -11.01 -12.99 -13.57
CA VAL A 29 -10.47 -11.95 -12.69
C VAL A 29 -11.46 -11.67 -11.59
N ARG A 30 -11.02 -11.82 -10.33
CA ARG A 30 -11.83 -11.51 -9.15
C ARG A 30 -11.52 -10.11 -8.66
N TRP A 31 -12.57 -9.32 -8.49
CA TRP A 31 -12.54 -7.98 -7.94
C TRP A 31 -13.23 -7.94 -6.59
N VAL A 32 -12.64 -7.21 -5.65
CA VAL A 32 -13.18 -7.07 -4.29
C VAL A 32 -13.08 -5.63 -3.84
N CYS A 33 -13.96 -5.23 -2.91
CA CYS A 33 -13.80 -3.97 -2.20
C CYS A 33 -12.45 -3.93 -1.45
N PHE A 34 -11.75 -2.80 -1.52
CA PHE A 34 -10.52 -2.56 -0.77
C PHE A 34 -10.76 -2.53 0.74
N ARG A 35 -11.96 -2.09 1.18
CA ARG A 35 -12.42 -2.14 2.57
C ARG A 35 -13.01 -3.50 2.96
N GLY A 36 -13.04 -4.45 2.04
CA GLY A 36 -13.54 -5.81 2.26
C GLY A 36 -12.55 -6.73 2.97
N GLY A 37 -13.12 -7.71 3.69
CA GLY A 37 -12.41 -8.60 4.61
C GLY A 37 -12.44 -8.11 6.04
N GLU A 38 -11.99 -8.96 6.95
CA GLU A 38 -11.98 -8.66 8.38
C GLU A 38 -10.87 -7.65 8.73
N ALA A 39 -11.17 -6.78 9.69
CA ALA A 39 -10.13 -6.05 10.38
C ALA A 39 -9.21 -7.08 11.03
N ARG A 40 -7.89 -6.99 10.81
CA ARG A 40 -6.96 -7.74 11.66
C ARG A 40 -7.26 -7.29 13.07
N HIS A 41 -7.63 -8.23 13.94
CA HIS A 41 -8.04 -7.92 15.31
C HIS A 41 -7.06 -6.94 15.93
N HIS A 42 -7.62 -5.89 16.54
CA HIS A 42 -6.93 -5.07 17.51
C HIS A 42 -6.17 -6.03 18.44
N ARG A 43 -4.86 -5.84 18.60
CA ARG A 43 -4.20 -6.42 19.77
C ARG A 43 -4.95 -5.85 20.98
N PRO A 44 -5.24 -6.66 22.01
CA PRO A 44 -5.84 -6.14 23.22
C PRO A 44 -5.04 -4.91 23.70
N PRO A 45 -5.70 -3.91 24.32
CA PRO A 45 -5.05 -2.72 24.81
C PRO A 45 -3.78 -3.12 25.56
N VAL A 46 -2.64 -2.62 25.08
CA VAL A 46 -1.37 -2.97 25.70
C VAL A 46 -1.33 -2.32 27.07
N ASP A 47 -1.01 -3.08 28.11
CA ASP A 47 -0.91 -2.58 29.47
C ASP A 47 0.06 -1.36 29.52
N PRO A 48 -0.34 -0.25 30.17
CA PRO A 48 0.50 0.94 30.39
C PRO A 48 1.94 0.63 30.81
N SER A 49 2.15 -0.40 31.64
CA SER A 49 3.47 -0.84 32.13
C SER A 49 4.41 -1.33 31.02
N VAL A 50 3.88 -1.89 29.94
CA VAL A 50 4.67 -2.35 28.78
C VAL A 50 5.20 -1.15 27.99
N PHE A 51 4.50 -0.01 27.99
CA PHE A 51 5.01 1.21 27.37
C PHE A 51 6.14 1.85 28.17
N VAL A 52 6.06 1.80 29.50
CA VAL A 52 7.10 2.30 30.40
C VAL A 52 8.36 1.45 30.23
N LYS A 53 8.21 0.12 30.29
CA LYS A 53 9.31 -0.82 30.11
C LYS A 53 9.95 -0.73 28.72
N ALA A 54 9.15 -0.58 27.66
CA ALA A 54 9.69 -0.37 26.31
C ALA A 54 10.47 0.96 26.21
N LYS A 55 10.01 2.02 26.87
CA LYS A 55 10.72 3.32 26.92
C LYS A 55 12.06 3.20 27.67
N GLU A 56 12.08 2.49 28.80
CA GLU A 56 13.28 2.24 29.62
C GLU A 56 14.29 1.35 28.88
N GLU A 57 13.82 0.33 28.16
CA GLU A 57 14.67 -0.56 27.36
C GLU A 57 15.12 0.05 26.01
N GLY A 58 14.76 1.31 25.72
CA GLY A 58 14.99 1.95 24.42
C GLY A 58 14.28 1.24 23.25
N ARG A 59 13.34 0.33 23.54
CA ARG A 59 12.57 -0.42 22.57
C ARG A 59 11.40 0.41 22.04
N ARG A 60 10.99 0.12 20.81
CA ARG A 60 9.83 0.80 20.19
C ARG A 60 8.58 0.52 21.02
N LYS A 61 7.78 1.58 21.26
CA LYS A 61 6.44 1.43 21.85
C LYS A 61 5.66 0.36 21.08
N PRO A 62 4.99 -0.58 21.78
CA PRO A 62 4.05 -1.49 21.16
C PRO A 62 3.08 -0.68 20.27
N THR A 63 2.89 -1.12 19.03
CA THR A 63 2.03 -0.41 18.07
C THR A 63 0.60 -0.41 18.60
N THR A 64 0.15 0.74 19.10
CA THR A 64 -1.24 0.98 19.47
C THR A 64 -2.13 0.94 18.24
N ASP A 65 -3.28 0.31 18.41
CA ASP A 65 -4.53 0.43 17.65
C ASP A 65 -4.43 1.13 16.29
N ARG A 66 -3.86 0.45 15.31
CA ARG A 66 -4.12 0.83 13.92
C ARG A 66 -5.51 0.32 13.58
N THR A 67 -6.54 1.13 13.81
CA THR A 67 -7.90 0.83 13.37
C THR A 67 -7.85 0.47 11.89
N SER A 68 -8.16 -0.79 11.60
CA SER A 68 -8.13 -1.28 10.23
C SER A 68 -9.14 -0.50 9.40
N LYS A 69 -8.79 -0.10 8.18
CA LYS A 69 -9.76 0.47 7.23
C LYS A 69 -10.76 -0.58 6.69
N LYS A 70 -10.56 -1.85 7.08
CA LYS A 70 -11.44 -2.97 6.74
C LYS A 70 -12.70 -2.91 7.59
N CYS A 71 -13.84 -3.12 6.95
CA CYS A 71 -15.17 -3.03 7.57
C CYS A 71 -16.04 -4.25 7.25
N GLY A 72 -15.42 -5.38 6.87
CA GLY A 72 -16.17 -6.60 6.54
C GLY A 72 -16.97 -6.52 5.25
N CYS A 73 -16.72 -5.53 4.38
CA CYS A 73 -17.46 -5.40 3.13
C CYS A 73 -17.33 -6.67 2.27
N LEU A 74 -18.47 -7.27 1.92
CA LEU A 74 -18.51 -8.48 1.11
C LEU A 74 -18.42 -8.19 -0.38
N PHE A 75 -18.71 -6.95 -0.81
CA PHE A 75 -18.79 -6.58 -2.23
C PHE A 75 -17.64 -7.15 -3.07
N LYS A 76 -18.00 -8.00 -4.02
CA LYS A 76 -17.10 -8.63 -4.97
C LYS A 76 -17.84 -9.08 -6.21
N PHE A 77 -17.14 -9.07 -7.34
CA PHE A 77 -17.61 -9.71 -8.55
C PHE A 77 -16.45 -10.36 -9.28
N GLU A 78 -16.78 -11.19 -10.23
CA GLU A 78 -15.85 -11.92 -11.06
C GLU A 78 -16.14 -11.59 -12.51
N VAL A 79 -15.11 -11.26 -13.27
CA VAL A 79 -15.20 -11.06 -14.70
C VAL A 79 -14.62 -12.33 -15.33
N ILE A 80 -15.45 -13.04 -16.08
CA ILE A 80 -15.16 -14.38 -16.62
C ILE A 80 -15.35 -14.31 -18.14
N GLU A 81 -14.42 -14.87 -18.90
CA GLU A 81 -14.60 -14.97 -20.35
C GLU A 81 -15.83 -15.81 -20.70
N THR A 82 -16.52 -15.45 -21.79
CA THR A 82 -17.63 -16.25 -22.30
C THR A 82 -17.16 -17.58 -22.90
N ALA A 83 -16.06 -17.55 -23.64
CA ALA A 83 -15.40 -18.69 -24.26
C ALA A 83 -13.87 -18.54 -24.11
N LYS A 84 -13.13 -19.62 -24.32
CA LYS A 84 -11.66 -19.58 -24.22
C LYS A 84 -11.12 -18.62 -25.29
N ASP A 85 -10.24 -17.71 -24.87
CA ASP A 85 -9.60 -16.70 -25.72
C ASP A 85 -10.59 -15.71 -26.38
N SER A 86 -11.80 -15.61 -25.83
CA SER A 86 -12.82 -14.62 -26.22
C SER A 86 -12.44 -13.21 -25.73
N ASP A 87 -12.83 -12.21 -26.52
CA ASP A 87 -12.83 -10.80 -26.13
C ASP A 87 -14.11 -10.39 -25.38
N VAL A 88 -15.11 -11.29 -25.32
CA VAL A 88 -16.35 -11.07 -24.59
C VAL A 88 -16.24 -11.63 -23.17
N TRP A 89 -16.57 -10.80 -22.20
CA TRP A 89 -16.53 -11.12 -20.78
C TRP A 89 -17.90 -10.94 -20.13
N VAL A 90 -18.22 -11.79 -19.16
CA VAL A 90 -19.45 -11.71 -18.36
C VAL A 90 -19.10 -11.35 -16.93
N LEU A 91 -19.92 -10.46 -16.36
CA LEU A 91 -19.85 -10.09 -14.96
C LEU A 91 -20.70 -11.07 -14.13
N HIS A 92 -20.08 -11.69 -13.14
CA HIS A 92 -20.69 -12.68 -12.26
C HIS A 92 -20.56 -12.24 -10.80
N TYR A 93 -21.69 -12.18 -10.09
CA TYR A 93 -21.72 -12.04 -8.63
C TYR A 93 -21.92 -13.41 -8.01
N PRO A 94 -21.09 -13.84 -7.05
CA PRO A 94 -21.27 -15.15 -6.43
C PRO A 94 -22.61 -15.32 -5.72
N ASN A 95 -23.08 -14.27 -5.02
CA ASN A 95 -24.35 -14.21 -4.29
C ASN A 95 -24.90 -12.77 -4.36
N GLU A 96 -26.17 -12.55 -4.02
CA GLU A 96 -26.82 -11.23 -3.98
C GLU A 96 -26.14 -10.25 -3.00
N GLU A 97 -25.72 -10.71 -1.82
CA GLU A 97 -24.99 -9.91 -0.82
C GLU A 97 -23.69 -9.29 -1.35
N HIS A 98 -23.12 -9.86 -2.41
CA HIS A 98 -21.90 -9.35 -3.04
C HIS A 98 -22.14 -8.18 -3.99
N LYS A 99 -23.40 -7.84 -4.28
CA LYS A 99 -23.79 -6.70 -5.13
C LYS A 99 -23.84 -5.37 -4.38
N VAL A 100 -23.79 -5.39 -3.05
CA VAL A 100 -24.02 -4.20 -2.21
C VAL A 100 -22.82 -3.93 -1.31
N HIS A 101 -22.46 -2.65 -1.16
CA HIS A 101 -21.50 -2.20 -0.16
C HIS A 101 -22.19 -1.96 1.18
N ASN A 102 -21.52 -2.30 2.29
CA ASN A 102 -21.98 -1.99 3.65
C ASN A 102 -21.41 -0.66 4.18
N HIS A 103 -20.89 0.18 3.29
CA HIS A 103 -20.30 1.47 3.64
C HIS A 103 -20.52 2.47 2.50
N GLY A 104 -20.48 3.76 2.82
CA GLY A 104 -20.56 4.82 1.81
C GLY A 104 -19.35 4.83 0.85
N PRO A 105 -19.44 5.61 -0.25
CA PRO A 105 -18.35 5.77 -1.20
C PRO A 105 -17.06 6.25 -0.54
N SER A 106 -15.92 5.92 -1.14
CA SER A 106 -14.62 6.40 -0.69
C SER A 106 -14.40 7.84 -1.15
N THR A 107 -13.89 8.67 -0.25
CA THR A 107 -13.36 10.01 -0.58
C THR A 107 -11.89 9.93 -0.95
N ASP A 108 -11.39 11.01 -1.56
CA ASP A 108 -10.00 11.16 -2.01
C ASP A 108 -8.97 10.95 -0.89
N THR A 109 -9.36 11.18 0.37
CA THR A 109 -8.48 10.99 1.53
C THR A 109 -8.65 9.63 2.21
N SER A 110 -9.76 8.92 1.96
CA SER A 110 -10.09 7.65 2.63
C SER A 110 -9.37 6.45 2.00
N ASP A 111 -9.22 6.43 0.67
CA ASP A 111 -8.53 5.37 -0.07
C ASP A 111 -7.06 5.74 -0.30
N PRO A 112 -6.08 4.96 0.20
CA PRO A 112 -4.66 5.21 -0.04
C PRO A 112 -4.28 5.34 -1.53
N ARG A 113 -5.04 4.75 -2.45
CA ARG A 113 -4.77 4.81 -3.89
C ARG A 113 -5.24 6.11 -4.52
N ALA A 114 -6.33 6.69 -4.00
CA ALA A 114 -6.78 8.02 -4.39
C ALA A 114 -5.82 9.12 -3.93
N ARG A 115 -4.93 8.83 -2.98
CA ARG A 115 -3.90 9.75 -2.45
C ARG A 115 -2.55 9.64 -3.15
N LYS A 116 -2.43 8.80 -4.18
CA LYS A 116 -1.17 8.69 -4.92
C LYS A 116 -0.91 9.98 -5.69
N LEU A 117 0.32 10.45 -5.58
CA LEU A 117 0.82 11.52 -6.42
C LEU A 117 1.17 10.97 -7.81
N PRO A 118 1.11 11.80 -8.86
CA PRO A 118 1.74 11.48 -10.14
C PRO A 118 3.23 11.15 -9.95
N ASP A 119 3.76 10.26 -10.78
CA ASP A 119 5.13 9.72 -10.61
C ASP A 119 6.20 10.81 -10.55
N PHE A 120 6.09 11.86 -11.39
CA PHE A 120 7.03 12.98 -11.40
C PHE A 120 7.00 13.77 -10.08
N VAL A 121 5.81 14.06 -9.54
CA VAL A 121 5.67 14.75 -8.25
C VAL A 121 6.16 13.86 -7.11
N SER A 122 5.89 12.55 -7.20
CA SER A 122 6.39 11.60 -6.20
C SER A 122 7.92 11.59 -6.16
N ALA A 123 8.59 11.66 -7.30
CA ALA A 123 10.05 11.72 -7.37
C ALA A 123 10.61 13.02 -6.75
N GLU A 124 9.97 14.17 -6.99
CA GLU A 124 10.33 15.44 -6.36
C GLU A 124 10.17 15.39 -4.84
N VAL A 125 9.03 14.87 -4.37
CA VAL A 125 8.77 14.69 -2.93
C VAL A 125 9.81 13.79 -2.29
N ASP A 126 10.22 12.72 -2.96
CA ASP A 126 11.30 11.86 -2.48
C ASP A 126 12.63 12.61 -2.36
N GLY A 127 12.94 13.50 -3.32
CA GLY A 127 14.10 14.42 -3.24
C GLY A 127 14.05 15.31 -1.99
N TRP A 128 12.93 16.02 -1.79
CA TRP A 128 12.73 16.88 -0.62
C TRP A 128 12.82 16.13 0.72
N LEU A 129 12.32 14.90 0.75
CA LEU A 129 12.39 14.05 1.95
C LEU A 129 13.83 13.63 2.27
N ARG A 130 14.66 13.35 1.25
CA ARG A 130 16.09 13.05 1.40
C ARG A 130 16.90 14.28 1.81
N GLU A 131 16.57 15.45 1.27
CA GLU A 131 17.12 16.76 1.67
C GLU A 131 16.78 17.12 3.13
N GLY A 132 15.85 16.39 3.76
CA GLY A 132 15.47 16.61 5.15
C GLY A 132 14.42 17.70 5.36
N ARG A 133 13.74 18.17 4.30
CA ARG A 133 12.65 19.16 4.42
C ARG A 133 11.56 18.69 5.39
N LEU A 134 10.94 19.66 6.05
CA LEU A 134 9.86 19.37 7.00
C LEU A 134 8.60 18.92 6.25
N VAL A 135 7.88 17.96 6.82
CA VAL A 135 6.62 17.45 6.24
C VAL A 135 5.58 18.57 6.07
N SER A 136 5.55 19.55 6.99
CA SER A 136 4.68 20.72 6.89
C SER A 136 4.99 21.59 5.66
N GLN A 137 6.28 21.79 5.34
CA GLN A 137 6.71 22.54 4.17
C GLN A 137 6.35 21.81 2.87
N ILE A 138 6.57 20.49 2.83
CA ILE A 138 6.18 19.66 1.69
C ILE A 138 4.66 19.69 1.47
N GLN A 139 3.88 19.61 2.55
CA GLN A 139 2.42 19.73 2.49
C GLN A 139 1.96 21.07 1.94
N GLU A 140 2.56 22.17 2.40
CA GLU A 140 2.24 23.51 1.89
C GLU A 140 2.52 23.59 0.38
N GLU A 141 3.67 23.08 -0.05
CA GLU A 141 4.04 23.06 -1.47
C GLU A 141 3.08 22.21 -2.31
N LEU A 142 2.70 21.03 -1.82
CA LEU A 142 1.72 20.16 -2.49
C LEU A 142 0.35 20.84 -2.60
N ARG A 143 -0.13 21.48 -1.52
CA ARG A 143 -1.38 22.26 -1.52
C ARG A 143 -1.34 23.41 -2.50
N ARG A 144 -0.23 24.16 -2.54
CA ARG A 144 -0.01 25.26 -3.49
C ARG A 144 -0.11 24.80 -4.95
N ARG A 145 0.27 23.55 -5.24
CA ARG A 145 0.18 22.92 -6.56
C ARG A 145 -1.15 22.18 -6.82
N GLY A 146 -2.10 22.25 -5.90
CA GLY A 146 -3.42 21.62 -6.02
C GLY A 146 -3.53 20.18 -5.52
N TYR A 147 -2.46 19.60 -4.96
CA TYR A 147 -2.47 18.25 -4.40
C TYR A 147 -2.94 18.27 -2.93
N VAL A 148 -4.26 18.23 -2.72
CA VAL A 148 -4.91 18.34 -1.40
C VAL A 148 -5.29 16.99 -0.76
N ASN A 149 -5.15 15.90 -1.52
CA ASN A 149 -5.53 14.55 -1.13
C ASN A 149 -4.46 13.81 -0.29
N VAL A 150 -3.20 14.23 -0.36
CA VAL A 150 -2.07 13.58 0.33
C VAL A 150 -2.09 13.90 1.83
N LEU A 151 -1.94 12.88 2.69
CA LEU A 151 -1.88 13.08 4.14
C LEU A 151 -0.44 13.15 4.66
N ASN A 152 -0.25 13.83 5.80
CA ASN A 152 1.01 13.80 6.57
C ASN A 152 1.53 12.37 6.80
N THR A 153 0.63 11.45 7.16
CA THR A 153 0.95 10.05 7.39
C THR A 153 1.55 9.38 6.16
N ASP A 154 1.15 9.78 4.95
CA ASP A 154 1.70 9.23 3.71
C ASP A 154 3.16 9.68 3.53
N LEU A 155 3.44 10.97 3.77
CA LEU A 155 4.79 11.54 3.72
C LEU A 155 5.72 10.93 4.78
N TYR A 156 5.25 10.79 6.03
CA TYR A 156 6.02 10.12 7.08
C TYR A 156 6.30 8.64 6.76
N ASN A 157 5.32 7.93 6.20
CA ASN A 157 5.51 6.55 5.77
C ASN A 157 6.54 6.46 4.63
N ARG A 158 6.49 7.38 3.65
CA ARG A 158 7.46 7.43 2.56
C ARG A 158 8.87 7.75 3.05
N LYS A 159 9.03 8.75 3.92
CA LYS A 159 10.32 9.09 4.57
C LYS A 159 10.95 7.86 5.25
N ARG A 160 10.14 7.06 5.94
CA ARG A 160 10.60 5.83 6.59
C ARG A 160 11.02 4.75 5.59
N LEU A 161 10.31 4.61 4.46
CA LEU A 161 10.67 3.67 3.40
C LEU A 161 11.99 4.05 2.75
N LEU A 162 12.18 5.33 2.40
CA LEU A 162 13.42 5.83 1.81
C LEU A 162 14.63 5.53 2.71
N LYS A 163 14.54 5.82 4.01
CA LYS A 163 15.60 5.47 4.98
C LYS A 163 15.89 3.96 5.04
N LYS A 164 14.86 3.13 4.89
CA LYS A 164 15.02 1.68 4.88
C LYS A 164 15.74 1.21 3.61
N GLU A 165 15.37 1.77 2.45
CA GLU A 165 15.99 1.50 1.16
C GLU A 165 17.48 1.90 1.18
N GLU A 166 17.81 3.07 1.72
CA GLU A 166 19.18 3.58 1.87
C GLU A 166 20.04 2.65 2.77
N ASN A 167 19.51 2.25 3.93
CA ASN A 167 20.21 1.32 4.83
C ASN A 167 20.46 -0.05 4.17
N GLN A 168 19.52 -0.52 3.36
CA GLN A 168 19.65 -1.79 2.64
C GLN A 168 20.70 -1.70 1.52
N GLN A 169 20.74 -0.60 0.78
CA GLN A 169 21.75 -0.36 -0.25
C GLN A 169 23.16 -0.27 0.34
N GLN A 170 23.32 0.41 1.48
CA GLN A 170 24.60 0.45 2.20
C GLN A 170 25.06 -0.93 2.65
N GLN A 171 24.18 -1.76 3.21
CA GLN A 171 24.51 -3.13 3.59
C GLN A 171 24.90 -4.02 2.40
N GLN A 172 24.21 -3.86 1.26
CA GLN A 172 24.55 -4.61 0.04
C GLN A 172 25.88 -4.15 -0.58
N GLY A 173 26.18 -2.85 -0.54
CA GLY A 173 27.47 -2.32 -0.99
C GLY A 173 28.65 -2.78 -0.13
N ILE A 174 28.48 -2.83 1.20
CA ILE A 174 29.49 -3.37 2.13
C ILE A 174 29.73 -4.87 1.85
N ASN A 175 28.66 -5.65 1.67
CA ASN A 175 28.79 -7.09 1.39
C ASN A 175 29.43 -7.37 0.01
N ALA A 176 29.23 -6.51 -0.99
CA ALA A 176 29.85 -6.65 -2.30
C ALA A 176 31.35 -6.32 -2.30
N GLN A 177 31.80 -5.41 -1.42
CA GLN A 177 33.22 -5.04 -1.30
C GLN A 177 34.03 -6.02 -0.42
N GLY A 178 33.39 -6.76 0.48
CA GLY A 178 34.05 -7.74 1.37
C GLY A 178 34.30 -9.13 0.77
N GLY A 179 33.83 -9.43 -0.44
CA GLY A 179 33.91 -10.76 -1.07
C GLY A 179 35.12 -11.00 -1.99
N GLY A 180 36.02 -10.03 -2.13
CA GLY A 180 37.10 -10.05 -3.12
C GLY A 180 38.50 -10.11 -2.52
N GLN A 181 38.82 -11.06 -1.63
CA GLN A 181 40.21 -11.33 -1.23
C GLN A 181 40.34 -12.67 -0.48
N THR A 182 40.38 -13.79 -1.21
CA THR A 182 41.04 -15.07 -0.83
C THR A 182 40.94 -16.01 -2.05
N GLY A 183 41.97 -16.65 -2.58
CA GLY A 183 43.39 -16.59 -2.33
C GLY A 183 44.09 -17.10 -3.59
N GLN A 184 45.11 -16.35 -4.03
CA GLN A 184 46.16 -16.85 -4.89
C GLN A 184 47.23 -17.38 -3.93
N GLN A 185 47.35 -18.70 -3.79
CA GLN A 185 48.53 -19.29 -3.18
C GLN A 185 49.04 -20.43 -4.05
N VAL A 186 50.25 -20.17 -4.52
CA VAL A 186 51.18 -20.96 -5.31
C VAL A 186 51.71 -22.13 -4.45
N VAL A 187 52.42 -23.05 -5.11
CA VAL A 187 53.37 -24.06 -4.62
C VAL A 187 52.76 -25.46 -4.62
N GLY A 188 53.31 -26.47 -5.30
CA GLY A 188 54.54 -26.63 -6.08
C GLY A 188 54.62 -28.08 -6.55
#